data_AF-A0A9C8FXP9-F1
#
_entry.id   AF-A0A9C8FXP9-F1
#
_cell.length_a   1.000
_cell.length_b   1.000
_cell.length_c   1.000
_cell.angle_alpha   90.00
_cell.angle_beta   90.00
_cell.angle_gamma   90.00
#
_symmetry.space_group_name_H-M   'P 1'
#
loop_
_entity.id
_entity.type
_entity.pdbx_description
1 polymer ?
#
loop_
_entity_poly.entity_id
_entity_poly.type
_entity_poly.pdbx_seq_one_letter_code
_entity_poly.pdbx_strand_id
1 'polypeptide(L)'
;MADSVKLNCSHCGKEIRHPHIALTNPENGEPIHFDCALQSIGEKEKLGEREKICYLGQGSFGIIQYSNASNRSFVVKKRIPYERNENTVSWRKTMRYNLDGN
;
A
#
# COMPACT_ATOMS: atom_id res chain seq x y z
N MET A 1 -16.59 26.20 6.51
CA MET A 1 -15.93 25.21 7.38
C MET A 1 -15.31 24.16 6.48
N ALA A 2 -13.98 23.99 6.47
CA ALA A 2 -13.34 22.95 5.68
C ALA A 2 -13.54 21.60 6.40
N ASP A 3 -14.46 20.79 5.87
CA ASP A 3 -14.67 19.42 6.33
C ASP A 3 -13.41 18.61 5.99
N SER A 4 -12.49 18.56 6.96
CA SER A 4 -11.27 17.79 6.84
C SER A 4 -11.67 16.33 6.97
N VAL A 5 -11.88 15.67 5.84
CA VAL A 5 -12.21 14.25 5.79
C VAL A 5 -11.06 13.46 6.41
N LYS A 6 -11.26 13.03 7.66
CA LYS A 6 -10.30 12.20 8.38
C LYS A 6 -10.39 10.78 7.86
N LEU A 7 -9.38 10.38 7.08
CA LEU A 7 -9.24 9.01 6.62
C LEU A 7 -8.53 8.22 7.71
N ASN A 8 -9.20 7.21 8.27
CA ASN A 8 -8.59 6.31 9.26
C ASN A 8 -8.12 5.03 8.58
N CYS A 9 -6.93 4.56 8.94
CA CYS A 9 -6.38 3.32 8.41
C CYS A 9 -7.11 2.11 8.97
N SER A 10 -7.60 1.22 8.10
CA SER A 10 -8.31 0.00 8.50
C SER A 10 -7.46 -1.00 9.29
N HIS A 11 -6.13 -0.96 9.15
CA HIS A 11 -5.23 -1.86 9.88
C HIS A 11 -4.81 -1.35 11.27
N CYS A 12 -4.36 -0.10 11.39
CA CYS A 12 -3.84 0.42 12.66
C CYS A 12 -4.83 1.37 13.39
N GLY A 13 -5.95 1.73 12.76
CA GLY A 13 -6.95 2.66 13.31
C GLY A 13 -6.52 4.13 13.37
N LYS A 14 -5.27 4.46 12.97
CA LYS A 14 -4.75 5.83 13.01
C LYS A 14 -5.13 6.62 11.77
N GLU A 15 -5.16 7.94 11.91
CA GLU A 15 -5.40 8.86 10.79
C GLU A 15 -4.30 8.75 9.71
N ILE A 16 -4.73 8.79 8.46
CA ILE A 16 -3.90 8.79 7.26
C ILE A 16 -3.55 10.25 6.94
N ARG A 17 -2.34 10.65 7.36
CA ARG A 17 -1.79 11.98 7.07
C ARG A 17 -1.38 12.18 5.62
N HIS A 18 -1.07 11.09 4.92
CA HIS A 18 -0.65 11.11 3.52
C HIS A 18 -1.59 10.26 2.66
N PRO A 19 -2.80 10.76 2.37
CA PRO A 19 -3.80 10.00 1.60
C PRO A 19 -3.36 9.64 0.17
N HIS A 20 -2.43 10.40 -0.41
CA HIS A 20 -1.90 10.20 -1.77
C HIS A 20 -1.04 8.93 -1.93
N ILE A 21 -0.42 8.44 -0.85
CA ILE A 21 0.30 7.14 -0.83
C ILE A 21 -0.51 6.02 -0.20
N ALA A 22 -1.71 6.32 0.33
CA ALA A 22 -2.55 5.32 0.94
C ALA A 22 -3.10 4.35 -0.11
N LEU A 23 -3.26 3.11 0.31
CA LEU A 23 -3.76 2.03 -0.52
C LEU A 23 -5.18 1.68 -0.11
N THR A 24 -5.85 0.94 -0.97
CA THR A 24 -7.13 0.30 -0.68
C THR A 24 -6.85 -1.08 -0.13
N ASN A 25 -7.35 -1.38 1.08
CA ASN A 25 -7.27 -2.73 1.61
C ASN A 25 -8.17 -3.65 0.77
N PRO A 26 -7.64 -4.74 0.17
CA PRO A 26 -8.40 -5.64 -0.68
C PRO A 26 -9.49 -6.42 0.08
N GLU A 27 -9.39 -6.55 1.40
CA GLU A 27 -10.32 -7.35 2.21
C GLU A 27 -11.62 -6.60 2.51
N ASN A 28 -11.55 -5.26 2.68
CA ASN A 28 -12.69 -4.46 3.11
C ASN A 28 -12.95 -3.19 2.27
N GLY A 29 -12.07 -2.86 1.31
CA GLY A 29 -12.20 -1.67 0.46
C GLY A 29 -11.88 -0.34 1.15
N GLU A 30 -11.44 -0.37 2.41
CA GLU A 30 -11.15 0.82 3.21
C GLU A 30 -9.70 1.30 3.00
N PRO A 31 -9.41 2.58 3.28
CA PRO A 31 -8.06 3.09 3.15
C PRO A 31 -7.13 2.45 4.20
N ILE A 32 -5.91 2.14 3.78
CA ILE A 32 -4.85 1.58 4.63
C ILE A 32 -3.54 2.34 4.35
N HIS A 33 -2.72 2.55 5.38
CA HIS A 33 -1.37 3.09 5.16
C HIS A 33 -0.56 2.14 4.28
N PHE A 34 0.35 2.71 3.50
CA PHE A 34 1.32 1.94 2.72
C PHE A 34 2.15 1.00 3.60
N ASP A 35 2.66 1.52 4.73
CA ASP A 35 3.46 0.72 5.67
C ASP A 35 2.63 -0.38 6.34
N CYS A 36 1.36 -0.10 6.66
CA CYS A 36 0.45 -1.10 7.20
C CYS A 36 0.16 -2.21 6.18
N ALA A 37 -0.07 -1.85 4.90
CA ALA A 37 -0.23 -2.84 3.84
C ALA A 37 1.02 -3.73 3.72
N LEU A 38 2.21 -3.12 3.74
CA LEU A 38 3.49 -3.84 3.72
C LEU A 38 3.62 -4.81 4.91
N GLN A 39 3.29 -4.35 6.12
CA GLN A 39 3.30 -5.17 7.33
C GLN A 39 2.31 -6.33 7.24
N SER A 40 1.07 -6.07 6.84
CA SER A 40 0.04 -7.10 6.69
C SER A 40 0.46 -8.21 5.72
N ILE A 41 1.13 -7.84 4.62
CA ILE A 41 1.70 -8.81 3.69
C ILE A 41 2.84 -9.60 4.36
N GLY A 42 3.72 -8.93 5.10
CA GLY A 42 4.81 -9.57 5.84
C GLY A 42 4.35 -10.52 6.94
N GLU A 43 3.19 -10.27 7.55
CA GLU A 43 2.59 -11.18 8.54
C GLU A 43 1.99 -12.41 7.88
N LYS A 44 1.43 -12.27 6.67
CA LYS A 44 0.86 -13.37 5.89
C LYS A 44 1.92 -14.21 5.18
N GLU A 45 3.05 -13.61 4.80
CA GLU A 45 4.11 -14.26 4.03
C GLU A 45 5.30 -14.63 4.94
N LYS A 46 5.69 -15.91 4.95
CA LYS A 46 6.91 -16.35 5.63
C LYS A 46 8.12 -16.02 4.77
N LEU A 47 8.76 -14.87 5.03
CA LEU A 47 9.99 -14.49 4.35
C LEU A 47 11.14 -15.41 4.76
N GLY A 48 11.79 -16.03 3.77
CA GLY A 48 12.98 -16.83 3.94
C GLY A 48 14.25 -15.97 4.08
N GLU A 49 15.39 -16.65 4.18
CA GLU A 49 16.69 -15.99 4.21
C GLU A 49 16.91 -15.16 2.93
N ARG A 50 17.27 -13.88 3.12
CA ARG A 50 17.51 -12.90 2.04
C ARG A 50 16.29 -12.57 1.18
N GLU A 51 15.09 -12.86 1.68
CA GLU A 51 13.86 -12.38 1.07
C GLU A 51 13.45 -11.03 1.67
N LYS A 52 12.92 -10.15 0.82
CA LYS A 52 12.32 -8.88 1.24
C LYS A 52 11.05 -8.62 0.46
N ILE A 53 10.11 -7.92 1.09
CA ILE A 53 8.94 -7.39 0.39
C ILE A 53 9.30 -6.01 -0.15
N CYS A 54 9.00 -5.78 -1.42
CA CYS A 54 9.15 -4.49 -2.08
C CYS A 54 7.87 -4.10 -2.80
N TYR A 55 7.67 -2.81 -2.99
CA TYR A 55 6.60 -2.32 -3.85
C TYR A 55 7.04 -2.33 -5.31
N LEU A 56 6.26 -2.97 -6.17
CA LEU A 56 6.53 -3.12 -7.61
C LEU A 56 5.81 -2.07 -8.46
N GLY A 57 5.05 -1.16 -7.84
CA GLY A 57 4.21 -0.19 -8.54
C GLY A 57 2.78 -0.67 -8.79
N GLN A 58 1.91 0.27 -9.19
CA GLN A 58 0.51 0.02 -9.54
C GLN A 58 -0.27 -0.81 -8.51
N GLY A 59 -0.09 -0.54 -7.22
CA GLY A 59 -0.82 -1.26 -6.18
C GLY A 59 -0.36 -2.70 -5.97
N SER A 60 0.79 -3.09 -6.51
CA SER A 60 1.34 -4.44 -6.37
C SER A 60 2.60 -4.44 -5.52
N PHE A 61 2.67 -5.40 -4.59
CA PHE A 61 3.89 -5.73 -3.86
C PHE A 61 4.54 -6.96 -4.49
N GLY A 62 5.78 -7.21 -4.13
CA GLY A 62 6.50 -8.40 -4.54
C GLY A 62 7.46 -8.86 -3.47
N ILE A 63 7.70 -10.17 -3.44
CA ILE A 63 8.78 -10.76 -2.66
C ILE A 63 9.98 -10.87 -3.59
N ILE A 64 11.07 -10.22 -3.23
CA ILE A 64 12.35 -10.33 -3.91
C ILE A 64 13.30 -11.19 -3.09
N GLN A 65 14.14 -11.95 -3.77
CA GLN A 65 15.22 -12.71 -3.15
C GLN A 65 16.55 -12.21 -3.70
N TYR A 66 17.45 -11.81 -2.82
CA TYR A 66 18.80 -11.40 -3.20
C TYR A 66 19.68 -12.61 -3.46
N SER A 67 20.32 -12.65 -4.64
CA SER A 67 21.16 -13.78 -5.04
C SER A 67 22.46 -13.85 -4.25
N ASN A 68 22.99 -12.72 -3.77
CA ASN A 68 24.28 -12.61 -3.11
C ASN A 68 24.25 -11.60 -1.95
N ALA A 69 25.17 -11.74 -1.00
CA ALA A 69 25.30 -10.86 0.18
C ALA A 69 25.52 -9.37 -0.19
N SER A 70 26.01 -9.09 -1.40
CA SER A 70 26.21 -7.73 -1.90
C SER A 70 24.91 -7.01 -2.29
N ASN A 71 23.74 -7.67 -2.23
CA ASN A 71 22.42 -7.13 -2.58
C ASN A 71 22.30 -6.47 -3.98
N ARG A 72 23.27 -6.73 -4.88
CA ARG A 72 23.35 -6.11 -6.22
C ARG A 72 22.42 -6.73 -7.25
N SER A 73 21.99 -7.97 -7.01
CA SER A 73 21.12 -8.71 -7.90
C SER A 73 20.02 -9.37 -7.09
N PHE A 74 18.79 -9.19 -7.55
CA PHE A 74 17.61 -9.79 -6.95
C PHE A 74 16.70 -10.34 -8.04
N VAL A 75 15.89 -11.31 -7.68
CA VAL A 75 14.81 -11.85 -8.52
C VAL A 75 13.49 -11.64 -7.83
N VAL A 76 12.44 -11.32 -8.59
CA VAL A 76 11.07 -11.25 -8.07
C VAL A 76 10.53 -12.68 -8.00
N LYS A 77 10.40 -13.21 -6.79
CA LYS A 77 9.90 -14.57 -6.52
C LYS A 77 8.38 -14.65 -6.63
N LYS A 78 7.70 -13.59 -6.18
CA LYS A 78 6.24 -13.53 -6.10
C LYS A 78 5.79 -12.11 -6.35
N ARG A 79 4.71 -11.94 -7.11
CA ARG A 79 3.97 -10.67 -7.23
C ARG A 79 2.64 -10.84 -6.49
N ILE A 80 2.34 -9.89 -5.61
CA ILE A 80 1.17 -9.87 -4.76
C ILE A 80 0.36 -8.62 -5.15
N PRO A 81 -0.71 -8.78 -5.96
CA PRO A 81 -1.62 -7.67 -6.24
C PRO A 81 -2.34 -7.30 -4.96
N TYR A 82 -2.18 -6.05 -4.50
CA TYR A 82 -2.79 -5.57 -3.26
C TYR A 82 -3.95 -4.61 -3.53
N GLU A 83 -3.79 -3.73 -4.52
CA GLU A 83 -4.85 -2.83 -4.98
C GLU A 83 -5.18 -3.14 -6.44
N ARG A 84 -6.47 -3.37 -6.73
CA ARG A 84 -6.97 -3.46 -8.11
C ARG A 84 -7.31 -2.05 -8.59
N ASN A 85 -6.70 -1.63 -9.69
CA ASN A 85 -6.85 -0.30 -10.29
C ASN A 85 -8.28 0.03 -10.77
N GLU A 86 -9.21 -0.92 -10.68
CA GLU A 86 -10.47 -0.89 -11.43
C GLU A 86 -11.63 -0.25 -10.68
N ASN A 87 -11.46 0.14 -9.42
CA ASN A 87 -12.50 0.86 -8.71
C ASN A 87 -11.95 2.17 -8.16
N THR A 88 -12.47 3.28 -8.69
CA THR A 88 -12.33 4.60 -8.08
C THR A 88 -13.05 4.57 -6.74
N VAL A 89 -12.35 4.10 -5.71
CA VAL A 89 -12.88 3.91 -4.37
C VAL A 89 -13.39 5.25 -3.85
N SER A 90 -14.57 5.24 -3.23
CA SER A 90 -15.29 6.43 -2.78
C SER A 90 -14.40 7.36 -1.93
N TRP A 91 -13.53 6.80 -1.08
CA TRP A 91 -12.62 7.57 -0.23
C TRP A 91 -11.54 8.34 -1.01
N ARG A 92 -11.17 7.91 -2.22
CA ARG A 92 -10.25 8.65 -3.11
C ARG A 92 -10.95 9.81 -3.82
N LYS A 93 -12.24 9.67 -4.15
CA LYS A 93 -13.02 10.75 -4.80
C LYS A 93 -13.17 11.97 -3.89
N THR A 94 -13.29 11.74 -2.58
CA THR A 94 -13.40 12.81 -1.58
C THR A 94 -12.20 13.76 -1.55
N MET A 95 -11.02 13.32 -2.00
CA MET A 95 -9.81 14.15 -2.01
C MET A 95 -9.66 15.04 -3.24
N ARG A 96 -10.40 14.75 -4.33
CA ARG A 96 -10.29 15.49 -5.59
C ARG A 96 -10.93 16.89 -5.53
N TYR A 97 -11.62 17.23 -4.44
CA TYR A 97 -12.37 18.49 -4.32
C TYR A 97 -11.55 19.69 -3.78
N ASN A 98 -10.26 19.54 -3.48
CA ASN A 98 -9.46 20.63 -2.88
C ASN A 98 -8.22 21.05 -3.70
N LEU A 99 -8.13 20.73 -4.99
CA LEU A 99 -7.00 21.14 -5.84
C LEU A 99 -7.38 22.10 -6.98
N ASP A 100 -8.65 22.40 -7.19
CA ASP A 100 -9.13 23.36 -8.21
C ASP A 100 -9.50 24.72 -7.58
N GLY A 101 -8.65 25.21 -6.68
CA GLY A 101 -8.84 26.47 -5.97
C GLY A 101 -7.59 27.33 -5.98
N ASN A 102 -7.09 27.68 -7.16
CA ASN A 102 -6.20 28.82 -7.36
C ASN A 102 -6.51 29.54 -8.67
#